data_AF-A0A9D3XPK8-F1
#
_entry.id   AF-A0A9D3XPK8-F1
#
_cell.length_a   1.000
_cell.length_b   1.000
_cell.length_c   1.000
_cell.angle_alpha   90.00
_cell.angle_beta   90.00
_cell.angle_gamma   90.00
#
_symmetry.space_group_name_H-M   'P 1'
#
loop_
_entity.id
_entity.type
_entity.pdbx_description
1 polymer ?
#
loop_
_entity_poly.entity_id
_entity_poly.type
_entity_poly.pdbx_seq_one_letter_code
_entity_poly.pdbx_strand_id
1 'polypeptide(L)'
;MLRGVLFRSRPPSTELVSDASDLGWGAHEGDVKTQGLWSAQDLPLHINVKELREFRLACVAFRLHLEGRVAWVLKDNAALMFYINRQGRA
;
A
#
# COMPACT_ATOMS: atom_id res chain seq x y z
N MET A 1 19.87 34.38 -5.12
CA MET A 1 18.47 33.91 -5.20
C MET A 1 18.48 32.46 -5.66
N LEU A 2 18.08 31.51 -4.82
CA LEU A 2 17.88 30.12 -5.25
C LEU A 2 16.50 30.03 -5.92
N ARG A 3 16.47 29.78 -7.23
CA ARG A 3 15.24 29.45 -7.97
C ARG A 3 14.75 28.10 -7.46
N GLY A 4 13.49 28.02 -7.02
CA GLY A 4 12.88 26.75 -6.67
C GLY A 4 12.91 25.80 -7.87
N VAL A 5 13.47 24.61 -7.69
CA VAL A 5 13.48 23.56 -8.71
C VAL A 5 12.19 22.74 -8.52
N LEU A 6 11.46 22.45 -9.61
CA LEU A 6 10.30 21.57 -9.57
C LEU A 6 10.68 20.23 -8.93
N PHE A 7 9.92 19.80 -7.92
CA PHE A 7 10.01 18.44 -7.40
C PHE A 7 9.56 17.49 -8.50
N ARG A 8 10.53 16.92 -9.24
CA ARG A 8 10.26 15.88 -10.23
C ARG A 8 10.14 14.57 -9.47
N SER A 9 8.92 14.09 -9.26
CA SER A 9 8.72 12.71 -8.84
C SER A 9 9.30 11.78 -9.89
N ARG A 10 10.12 10.82 -9.48
CA ARG A 10 10.53 9.73 -10.38
C ARG A 10 9.26 8.98 -10.80
N PRO A 11 9.14 8.53 -12.07
CA PRO A 11 8.01 7.71 -12.47
C PRO A 11 7.99 6.43 -11.63
N PRO A 12 6.80 5.83 -11.41
CA PRO A 12 6.72 4.54 -10.75
C PRO A 12 7.58 3.49 -11.47
N SER A 13 8.27 2.69 -10.68
CA SER A 13 9.19 1.63 -11.14
C SER A 13 8.78 0.23 -10.68
N THR A 14 7.66 0.14 -9.96
CA THR A 14 7.05 -1.09 -9.47
C THR A 14 5.57 -0.84 -9.24
N GLU A 15 4.75 -1.88 -9.41
CA GLU A 15 3.31 -1.85 -9.21
C GLU A 15 2.96 -2.79 -8.06
N LEU A 16 2.33 -2.24 -7.02
CA LEU A 16 1.87 -3.01 -5.86
C LEU A 16 0.34 -3.02 -5.87
N VAL A 17 -0.21 -4.22 -6.05
CA VAL A 17 -1.64 -4.47 -5.95
C VAL A 17 -1.89 -5.25 -4.68
N SER A 18 -2.93 -4.87 -3.94
CA SER A 18 -3.20 -5.46 -2.66
C SER A 18 -4.70 -5.34 -2.36
N ASP A 19 -5.31 -6.32 -1.71
CA ASP A 19 -6.76 -6.42 -1.51
C ASP A 19 -7.11 -7.10 -0.18
N ALA A 20 -8.14 -6.59 0.47
CA ALA A 20 -8.65 -7.06 1.74
C ALA A 20 -10.09 -7.56 1.58
N SER A 21 -10.37 -8.74 2.13
CA SER A 21 -11.70 -9.33 2.20
C SER A 21 -12.14 -9.50 3.66
N ASP A 22 -13.34 -10.02 3.86
CA ASP A 22 -13.83 -10.35 5.21
C ASP A 22 -13.01 -11.46 5.88
N LEU A 23 -12.46 -12.40 5.10
CA LEU A 23 -11.78 -13.60 5.57
C LEU A 23 -10.25 -13.42 5.69
N GLY A 24 -9.66 -12.67 4.76
CA GLY A 24 -8.22 -12.53 4.67
C GLY A 24 -7.80 -11.45 3.69
N TRP A 25 -6.56 -11.55 3.25
CA TRP A 25 -5.91 -10.58 2.38
C TRP A 25 -4.98 -11.23 1.36
N GLY A 26 -4.68 -10.50 0.30
CA GLY A 26 -3.69 -10.89 -0.69
C GLY A 26 -3.06 -9.68 -1.36
N ALA A 27 -1.82 -9.84 -1.79
CA ALA A 27 -1.08 -8.81 -2.48
C ALA A 27 -0.14 -9.41 -3.54
N HIS A 28 0.16 -8.65 -4.58
CA HIS A 28 1.14 -9.03 -5.58
C HIS A 28 1.95 -7.84 -6.10
N GLU A 29 3.18 -8.15 -6.49
CA GLU A 29 4.11 -7.26 -7.18
C GLU A 29 4.68 -8.07 -8.36
N GLY A 30 4.30 -7.70 -9.58
CA GLY A 30 4.55 -8.53 -10.77
C GLY A 30 3.98 -9.94 -10.60
N ASP A 31 4.84 -10.95 -10.78
CA ASP A 31 4.49 -12.37 -10.66
C ASP A 31 4.56 -12.91 -9.22
N VAL A 32 5.08 -12.14 -8.27
CA VAL A 32 5.25 -12.57 -6.88
C VAL A 32 4.00 -12.23 -6.08
N LYS A 33 3.45 -13.23 -5.38
CA LYS A 33 2.20 -13.12 -4.63
C LYS A 33 2.42 -13.47 -3.16
N THR A 34 1.67 -12.82 -2.29
CA THR A 34 1.56 -13.16 -0.87
C THR A 34 0.09 -13.06 -0.45
N GLN A 35 -0.30 -13.83 0.56
CA GLN A 35 -1.66 -13.84 1.08
C GLN A 35 -1.70 -14.43 2.49
N GLY A 36 -2.78 -14.14 3.21
CA GLY A 36 -2.99 -14.68 4.54
C GLY A 36 -4.43 -14.53 5.01
N LEU A 37 -4.76 -15.26 6.07
CA LEU A 37 -6.03 -15.10 6.78
C LEU A 37 -5.91 -13.99 7.84
N TRP A 38 -7.04 -13.39 8.17
CA TRP A 38 -7.10 -12.47 9.31
C TRP A 38 -6.92 -13.22 10.62
N SER A 39 -6.16 -12.61 11.55
CA SER A 39 -6.10 -13.10 12.92
C SER A 39 -7.48 -12.95 13.59
N ALA A 40 -7.70 -13.66 14.69
CA ALA A 40 -8.92 -13.51 15.50
C ALA A 40 -9.15 -12.05 15.97
N GLN A 41 -8.08 -11.27 16.10
CA GLN A 41 -8.15 -9.86 16.48
C GLN A 41 -8.48 -8.95 15.28
N ASP A 42 -8.13 -9.37 14.07
CA ASP A 42 -8.34 -8.62 12.83
C ASP A 42 -9.72 -8.87 12.21
N LEU A 43 -10.26 -10.08 12.36
CA LEU A 43 -11.58 -10.47 11.84
C LEU A 43 -12.71 -9.47 12.18
N PRO A 44 -12.84 -8.94 13.41
CA PRO A 44 -13.94 -8.02 13.75
C PRO A 44 -13.68 -6.56 13.31
N LEU A 45 -12.51 -6.25 12.74
CA LEU A 45 -12.20 -4.89 12.33
C LEU A 45 -13.02 -4.47 11.11
N HIS A 46 -13.39 -3.18 11.07
CA HIS A 46 -14.04 -2.59 9.91
C HIS A 46 -13.15 -2.69 8.66
N ILE A 47 -13.76 -2.87 7.48
CA ILE A 47 -13.03 -3.11 6.22
C ILE A 47 -11.94 -2.07 5.94
N ASN A 48 -12.21 -0.77 6.17
CA ASN A 48 -11.19 0.28 6.03
C ASN A 48 -9.93 0.09 6.90
N VAL A 49 -10.08 -0.51 8.09
CA VAL A 49 -8.94 -0.84 8.95
C VAL A 49 -8.22 -2.07 8.43
N LYS A 50 -8.96 -3.09 7.97
CA LYS A 50 -8.40 -4.28 7.32
C LYS A 50 -7.57 -3.88 6.09
N GLU A 51 -8.05 -2.96 5.28
CA GLU A 51 -7.36 -2.41 4.10
C GLU A 51 -6.04 -1.71 4.43
N LEU A 52 -6.02 -0.92 5.51
CA LEU A 52 -4.78 -0.31 6.00
C LEU A 52 -3.78 -1.35 6.51
N ARG A 53 -4.26 -2.37 7.23
CA ARG A 53 -3.42 -3.47 7.76
C ARG A 53 -2.88 -4.33 6.63
N GLU A 54 -3.74 -4.67 5.68
CA GLU A 54 -3.41 -5.40 4.46
C GLU A 54 -2.30 -4.70 3.68
N PHE A 55 -2.47 -3.41 3.41
CA PHE A 55 -1.45 -2.63 2.70
C PHE A 55 -0.11 -2.60 3.45
N ARG A 56 -0.15 -2.52 4.79
CA ARG A 56 1.06 -2.63 5.62
C ARG A 56 1.72 -4.01 5.48
N LEU A 57 0.94 -5.09 5.48
CA LEU A 57 1.45 -6.45 5.30
C LEU A 57 2.06 -6.65 3.92
N ALA A 58 1.42 -6.12 2.87
CA ALA A 58 1.97 -6.09 1.52
C ALA A 58 3.33 -5.36 1.47
N CYS A 59 3.43 -4.16 2.06
CA CYS A 59 4.68 -3.42 2.14
C CYS A 59 5.79 -4.16 2.89
N VAL A 60 5.46 -4.91 3.94
CA VAL A 60 6.43 -5.73 4.68
C VAL A 60 6.88 -6.93 3.85
N ALA A 61 5.93 -7.63 3.22
CA ALA A 61 6.23 -8.80 2.38
C ALA A 61 7.10 -8.45 1.18
N PHE A 62 6.83 -7.31 0.54
CA PHE A 62 7.56 -6.83 -0.64
C PHE A 62 8.64 -5.80 -0.30
N ARG A 63 9.09 -5.70 0.96
CA ARG A 63 10.05 -4.65 1.38
C ARG A 63 11.28 -4.58 0.46
N LEU A 64 11.86 -5.73 0.12
CA LEU A 64 13.03 -5.81 -0.76
C LEU A 64 12.77 -5.36 -2.20
N HIS A 65 11.51 -5.43 -2.67
CA HIS A 65 11.12 -4.99 -4.00
C HIS A 65 10.80 -3.48 -4.00
N LEU A 66 10.28 -2.95 -2.88
CA LEU A 66 9.85 -1.56 -2.75
C LEU A 66 10.97 -0.59 -2.35
N GLU A 67 12.01 -1.08 -1.65
CA GLU A 67 13.07 -0.23 -1.12
C GLU A 67 13.82 0.53 -2.24
N GLY A 68 13.91 1.86 -2.10
CA GLY A 68 14.54 2.73 -3.09
C GLY A 68 13.74 2.95 -4.38
N ARG A 69 12.51 2.43 -4.48
CA ARG A 69 11.64 2.53 -5.67
C ARG A 69 10.47 3.47 -5.44
N VAL A 70 9.89 3.96 -6.54
CA VAL A 70 8.58 4.62 -6.51
C VAL A 70 7.55 3.56 -6.86
N ALA A 71 6.65 3.25 -5.93
CA ALA A 71 5.60 2.27 -6.13
C ALA A 71 4.32 2.92 -6.63
N TRP A 72 3.72 2.36 -7.67
CA TRP A 72 2.33 2.64 -8.03
C TRP A 72 1.44 1.69 -7.24
N VAL A 73 0.68 2.25 -6.30
CA VAL A 73 -0.25 1.48 -5.47
C VAL A 73 -1.62 1.47 -6.13
N LEU A 74 -2.14 0.28 -6.41
CA LEU A 74 -3.46 0.06 -6.99
C LEU A 74 -4.41 -0.45 -5.90
N LYS A 75 -5.43 0.37 -5.60
CA LYS A 75 -6.42 0.16 -4.56
C LYS A 75 -7.77 0.70 -4.99
N ASP A 76 -8.84 -0.04 -4.69
CA ASP A 76 -10.22 0.39 -4.87
C ASP A 76 -10.79 1.13 -3.65
N ASN A 77 -10.15 1.01 -2.49
CA ASN A 77 -10.54 1.72 -1.28
C ASN A 77 -10.05 3.18 -1.26
N ALA A 78 -10.96 4.11 -1.57
CA ALA A 78 -10.69 5.55 -1.55
C ALA A 78 -10.29 6.09 -0.17
N ALA A 79 -10.77 5.50 0.92
CA ALA A 79 -10.39 5.91 2.27
C ALA A 79 -8.92 5.58 2.55
N LEU A 80 -8.45 4.41 2.13
CA LEU A 80 -7.04 4.04 2.21
C LEU A 80 -6.16 5.01 1.41
N MET A 81 -6.52 5.28 0.15
CA MET A 81 -5.76 6.22 -0.70
C MET A 81 -5.70 7.62 -0.08
N PHE A 82 -6.78 8.05 0.58
CA PHE A 82 -6.79 9.29 1.35
C PHE A 82 -5.81 9.25 2.53
N TYR A 83 -5.79 8.16 3.32
CA TYR A 83 -4.85 8.01 4.45
C TYR A 83 -3.39 7.96 4.00
N ILE A 84 -3.09 7.29 2.89
CA ILE A 84 -1.73 7.23 2.33
C ILE A 84 -1.30 8.61 1.83
N ASN A 85 -2.14 9.28 1.03
CA ASN A 85 -1.78 10.54 0.39
C ASN A 85 -1.81 11.75 1.33
N ARG A 86 -2.55 11.70 2.44
CA ARG A 86 -2.61 12.82 3.40
C ARG A 86 -1.54 12.80 4.49
N GLN A 87 -0.73 11.74 4.61
CA GLN A 87 0.38 11.71 5.59
C GLN A 87 1.57 12.64 5.24
N GLY A 88 1.49 13.42 4.15
CA GLY A 88 2.53 14.37 3.71
C GLY A 88 2.17 15.86 3.74
N ARG A 89 1.09 16.29 4.41
CA ARG A 89 0.72 17.71 4.53
C ARG A 89 0.87 18.20 5.98
N ALA A 90 1.95 18.94 6.23
CA ALA A 90 1.99 19.99 7.25
C ALA A 90 1.43 21.29 6.65
#